data_AF-A0A8T5E7D4-F1
#
_entry.id   AF-A0A8T5E7D4-F1
#
_cell.length_a   1.000
_cell.length_b   1.000
_cell.length_c   1.000
_cell.angle_alpha   90.00
_cell.angle_beta   90.00
_cell.angle_gamma   90.00
#
_symmetry.space_group_name_H-M   'P 1'
#
loop_
_entity.id
_entity.type
_entity.pdbx_description
1 polymer ?
#
loop_
_entity_poly.entity_id
_entity_poly.type
_entity_poly.pdbx_seq_one_letter_code
_entity_poly.pdbx_strand_id
1 'polypeptide(L)'
;MNSQNGFFHKMVNFESRTFSLKIQKFENGYFISVTEGNDKLGSMIVSLATGPTPTTTTIIPSRNESLFLRLIAERISTRMKGIALVSCFVQKELETSTAKALMSEIMEMIENE
;
A
#
# COMPACT_ATOMS: atom_id res chain seq x y z
N MET A 1 3.69 -18.37 4.12
CA MET A 1 2.58 -17.49 3.70
C MET A 1 1.44 -18.40 3.26
N ASN A 2 0.25 -18.29 3.87
CA ASN A 2 -0.93 -19.03 3.41
C ASN A 2 -1.63 -18.17 2.34
N SER A 3 -1.30 -18.35 1.06
CA SER A 3 -2.01 -17.68 -0.03
C SER A 3 -3.13 -18.59 -0.56
N GLN A 4 -4.33 -18.42 -0.01
CA GLN A 4 -5.55 -18.79 -0.74
C GLN A 4 -5.99 -17.54 -1.52
N ASN A 5 -6.15 -17.67 -2.84
CA ASN A 5 -6.74 -16.67 -3.74
C ASN A 5 -6.01 -15.31 -3.88
N GLY A 6 -4.67 -15.28 -3.86
CA GLY A 6 -3.91 -14.03 -4.08
C GLY A 6 -4.06 -13.01 -2.94
N PHE A 7 -4.49 -13.46 -1.76
CA PHE A 7 -4.53 -12.66 -0.55
C PHE A 7 -3.27 -12.89 0.28
N PHE A 8 -2.62 -11.80 0.68
CA PHE A 8 -1.46 -11.78 1.55
C PHE A 8 -1.75 -10.91 2.76
N HIS A 9 -1.38 -11.41 3.93
CA HIS A 9 -1.50 -10.68 5.18
C HIS A 9 -0.21 -10.85 5.98
N LYS A 10 0.38 -9.72 6.38
CA LYS A 10 1.59 -9.67 7.21
C LYS A 10 1.40 -8.61 8.30
N MET A 11 1.71 -8.99 9.53
CA MET A 11 1.86 -8.04 10.63
C MET A 11 3.32 -7.62 10.69
N VAL A 12 3.59 -6.31 10.73
CA VAL A 12 4.94 -5.75 10.86
C VAL A 12 4.99 -4.82 12.06
N ASN A 13 6.12 -4.87 12.79
CA ASN A 13 6.35 -4.04 13.95
C ASN A 13 7.52 -3.10 13.65
N PHE A 14 7.27 -1.80 13.72
CA PHE A 14 8.30 -0.78 13.61
C PHE A 14 8.30 0.02 14.91
N GLU A 15 9.40 -0.07 15.64
CA GLU A 15 9.57 0.55 16.95
C GLU A 15 8.45 0.10 17.93
N SER A 16 7.55 1.00 18.31
CA SER A 16 6.40 0.75 19.19
C SER A 16 5.05 0.72 18.45
N ARG A 17 5.09 0.71 17.11
CA ARG A 17 3.91 0.76 16.24
C ARG A 17 3.75 -0.56 15.49
N THR A 18 2.53 -1.07 15.49
CA THR A 18 2.18 -2.33 14.80
C THR A 18 1.27 -2.02 13.63
N PHE A 19 1.64 -2.54 12.46
CA PHE A 19 0.90 -2.35 11.22
C PHE A 19 0.43 -3.70 10.67
N SER A 20 -0.81 -3.72 10.18
CA SER A 20 -1.38 -4.80 9.39
C SER A 20 -1.27 -4.43 7.92
N LEU A 21 -0.52 -5.23 7.16
CA LEU A 21 -0.36 -5.13 5.72
C LEU A 21 -1.20 -6.21 5.04
N LYS A 22 -2.20 -5.79 4.27
CA LYS A 22 -3.04 -6.69 3.49
C LYS A 22 -2.93 -6.36 2.02
N ILE A 23 -2.69 -7.38 1.21
CA ILE A 23 -2.61 -7.26 -0.25
C ILE A 23 -3.57 -8.26 -0.85
N GLN A 24 -4.47 -7.78 -1.71
CA GLN A 24 -5.31 -8.60 -2.55
C GLN A 24 -4.87 -8.41 -3.99
N LYS A 25 -4.40 -9.47 -4.62
CA LYS A 25 -4.09 -9.50 -6.04
C LYS A 25 -5.33 -9.72 -6.89
N PHE A 26 -5.33 -9.05 -8.03
CA PHE A 26 -6.22 -9.25 -9.17
C PHE A 26 -5.37 -9.44 -10.43
N GLU A 27 -5.96 -9.92 -11.52
CA GLU A 27 -5.24 -10.13 -12.78
C GLU A 27 -4.62 -8.83 -13.33
N ASN A 28 -5.29 -7.69 -13.11
CA ASN A 28 -4.90 -6.38 -13.62
C ASN A 28 -4.49 -5.38 -12.54
N GLY A 29 -4.43 -5.80 -11.27
CA GLY A 29 -4.23 -4.86 -10.17
C GLY A 29 -3.90 -5.47 -8.82
N TYR A 30 -3.59 -4.58 -7.88
CA TYR A 30 -3.52 -4.88 -6.46
C TYR A 30 -4.38 -3.92 -5.67
N PHE A 31 -5.03 -4.45 -4.64
CA PHE A 31 -5.51 -3.66 -3.53
C PHE A 31 -4.58 -3.84 -2.34
N ILE A 32 -4.05 -2.74 -1.81
CA ILE A 32 -3.14 -2.70 -0.67
C ILE A 32 -3.82 -1.93 0.46
N SER A 33 -3.84 -2.51 1.64
CA SER A 33 -4.31 -1.88 2.86
C SER A 33 -3.19 -1.90 3.90
N VAL A 34 -2.87 -0.70 4.39
CA VAL A 34 -1.93 -0.46 5.50
C VAL A 34 -2.73 0.11 6.65
N THR A 35 -2.80 -0.60 7.77
CA THR A 35 -3.59 -0.17 8.93
C THR A 35 -2.77 -0.24 10.21
N GLU A 36 -2.79 0.83 10.99
CA GLU A 36 -2.20 0.89 12.33
C GLU A 36 -3.25 0.67 13.42
N GLY A 37 -3.09 -0.41 14.19
CA GLY A 37 -4.05 -0.82 15.20
C GLY A 37 -5.27 -1.51 14.59
N ASN A 38 -6.44 -0.86 14.65
CA ASN A 38 -7.69 -1.46 14.21
C ASN A 38 -7.78 -1.52 12.67
N ASP A 39 -8.33 -2.61 12.16
CA ASP A 39 -8.54 -2.84 10.73
C ASP A 39 -9.59 -1.88 10.16
N LYS A 40 -9.13 -0.79 9.55
CA LYS A 40 -9.98 0.30 9.04
C LYS A 40 -9.48 0.77 7.69
N LEU A 41 -10.40 1.11 6.80
CA LEU A 41 -10.04 1.91 5.63
C LEU A 41 -9.66 3.32 6.08
N GLY A 42 -8.57 3.82 5.53
CA GLY A 42 -8.11 5.18 5.75
C GLY A 42 -8.12 5.99 4.46
N SER A 43 -7.21 6.96 4.39
CA SER A 43 -6.97 7.70 3.16
C SER A 43 -6.58 6.78 2.01
N MET A 44 -6.95 7.16 0.79
CA MET A 44 -6.97 6.23 -0.33
C MET A 44 -6.59 6.90 -1.64
N ILE A 45 -5.70 6.24 -2.38
CA ILE A 45 -5.22 6.68 -3.70
C ILE A 45 -5.28 5.50 -4.66
N VAL A 46 -5.66 5.77 -5.90
CA VAL A 46 -5.53 4.82 -7.02
C VAL A 46 -4.51 5.35 -8.02
N SER A 47 -3.69 4.45 -8.57
CA SER A 47 -2.76 4.74 -9.65
C SER A 47 -2.91 3.71 -10.77
N LEU A 48 -2.94 4.18 -12.02
CA LEU A 48 -3.00 3.38 -13.23
C LEU A 48 -1.77 3.68 -14.09
N ALA A 49 -0.99 2.65 -14.43
CA ALA A 49 0.24 2.81 -15.23
C ALA A 49 0.24 1.91 -16.47
N THR A 50 -0.71 2.14 -17.38
CA THR A 50 -0.77 1.48 -18.69
C THR A 50 -0.14 2.31 -19.81
N GLY A 51 0.28 3.54 -19.53
CA GLY A 51 0.91 4.48 -20.46
C GLY A 51 2.35 4.85 -20.08
N PRO A 52 2.96 5.87 -20.73
CA PRO A 52 4.33 6.29 -20.45
C PRO A 52 4.51 6.90 -19.06
N THR A 53 3.44 7.45 -18.49
CA THR A 53 3.40 7.99 -17.12
C THR A 53 2.19 7.46 -16.36
N PRO A 54 2.32 7.16 -15.06
CA PRO A 54 1.19 6.75 -14.24
C PRO A 54 0.20 7.90 -14.06
N THR A 55 -1.09 7.59 -14.11
CA THR A 55 -2.18 8.50 -13.74
C THR A 55 -2.64 8.18 -12.33
N THR A 56 -2.58 9.14 -11.43
CA THR A 56 -2.88 8.94 -10.00
C THR A 56 -4.03 9.83 -9.55
N THR A 57 -4.98 9.29 -8.79
CA THR A 57 -6.15 10.01 -8.27
C THR A 57 -6.34 9.73 -6.79
N THR A 58 -6.56 10.79 -6.01
CA THR A 58 -6.94 10.69 -4.60
C THR A 58 -8.44 10.42 -4.50
N ILE A 59 -8.82 9.32 -3.84
CA ILE A 59 -10.21 8.93 -3.60
C ILE A 59 -10.68 9.45 -2.24
N ILE A 60 -9.87 9.21 -1.20
CA ILE A 60 -10.11 9.71 0.16
C ILE A 60 -8.87 10.51 0.56
N PRO A 61 -9.01 11.83 0.83
CA PRO A 61 -7.86 12.66 1.14
C PRO A 61 -7.19 12.23 2.45
N SER A 62 -5.86 12.27 2.44
CA SER A 62 -5.04 12.09 3.65
C SER A 62 -4.83 13.44 4.34
N ARG A 63 -4.66 13.40 5.67
CA ARG A 63 -4.26 14.58 6.45
C ARG A 63 -2.74 14.70 6.58
N ASN A 64 -1.99 13.59 6.70
CA ASN A 64 -0.53 13.65 6.95
C ASN A 64 0.33 12.70 6.09
N GLU A 65 -0.24 11.78 5.32
CA GLU A 65 0.46 10.64 4.70
C GLU A 65 0.33 10.61 3.15
N SER A 66 -0.08 11.74 2.55
CA SER A 66 -0.39 11.84 1.13
C SER A 66 0.77 11.44 0.21
N LEU A 67 2.00 11.77 0.58
CA LEU A 67 3.19 11.42 -0.20
C LEU A 67 3.47 9.92 -0.18
N PHE A 68 3.41 9.28 0.99
CA PHE A 68 3.62 7.83 1.11
C PHE A 68 2.61 7.04 0.26
N LEU A 69 1.33 7.38 0.39
CA LEU A 69 0.24 6.77 -0.40
C LEU A 69 0.44 6.91 -1.90
N ARG A 70 0.84 8.10 -2.35
CA ARG A 70 1.06 8.36 -3.76
C ARG A 70 2.25 7.56 -4.30
N LEU A 71 3.38 7.60 -3.60
CA LEU A 71 4.60 6.92 -4.03
C LEU A 71 4.41 5.41 -4.16
N ILE A 72 3.74 4.80 -3.18
CA ILE A 72 3.54 3.35 -3.22
C ILE A 72 2.53 2.94 -4.29
N ALA A 73 1.45 3.70 -4.49
CA ALA A 73 0.50 3.46 -5.57
C ALA A 73 1.19 3.55 -6.94
N GLU A 74 1.95 4.61 -7.20
CA GLU A 74 2.68 4.81 -8.45
C GLU A 74 3.76 3.73 -8.67
N ARG A 75 4.48 3.35 -7.61
CA ARG A 75 5.53 2.32 -7.70
C ARG A 75 4.97 0.97 -8.08
N ILE A 76 3.86 0.56 -7.45
CA ILE A 76 3.21 -0.73 -7.70
C ILE A 76 2.58 -0.73 -9.09
N SER A 77 1.76 0.27 -9.42
CA SER A 77 1.07 0.37 -10.71
C SER A 77 2.06 0.32 -11.87
N THR A 78 3.15 1.10 -11.80
CA THR A 78 4.20 1.17 -12.82
C THR A 78 4.91 -0.15 -12.99
N ARG A 79 5.26 -0.84 -11.89
CA ARG A 79 5.94 -2.14 -11.95
C ARG A 79 5.08 -3.16 -12.68
N MET A 80 3.80 -3.22 -12.33
CA MET A 80 2.90 -4.25 -12.85
C MET A 80 2.25 -3.88 -14.19
N LYS A 81 2.48 -2.65 -14.68
CA LYS A 81 1.77 -2.06 -15.82
C LYS A 81 0.25 -2.15 -15.70
N GLY A 82 -0.28 -1.77 -14.54
CA GLY A 82 -1.67 -2.03 -14.15
C GLY A 82 -2.21 -1.05 -13.10
N ILE A 83 -3.13 -1.53 -12.26
CA ILE A 83 -3.85 -0.71 -11.26
C ILE A 83 -3.34 -0.99 -9.85
N ALA A 84 -2.99 0.05 -9.10
CA ALA A 84 -2.74 -0.06 -7.67
C ALA A 84 -3.72 0.82 -6.90
N LEU A 85 -4.56 0.19 -6.07
CA LEU A 85 -5.43 0.87 -5.12
C LEU A 85 -4.82 0.72 -3.72
N VAL A 86 -4.49 1.83 -3.07
CA VAL A 86 -3.80 1.83 -1.78
C VAL A 86 -4.63 2.58 -0.76
N SER A 87 -4.93 1.92 0.36
CA SER A 87 -5.51 2.53 1.55
C SER A 87 -4.50 2.56 2.68
N CYS A 88 -4.41 3.69 3.38
CA CYS A 88 -3.55 3.86 4.54
C CYS A 88 -4.32 4.53 5.68
N PHE A 89 -4.46 3.82 6.80
CA PHE A 89 -4.95 4.32 8.07
C PHE A 89 -3.82 4.27 9.09
N VAL A 90 -3.38 5.43 9.57
CA VAL A 90 -2.39 5.55 10.65
C VAL A 90 -2.92 6.46 11.75
N GLN A 91 -2.51 6.20 12.98
CA GLN A 91 -2.94 6.96 14.15
C GLN A 91 -2.10 8.23 14.35
N LYS A 92 -0.87 8.22 13.85
CA LYS A 92 0.09 9.32 13.88
C LYS A 92 0.82 9.40 12.54
N GLU A 93 1.38 10.57 12.24
CA GLU A 93 2.20 10.77 11.06
C GLU A 93 3.30 9.70 10.94
N LEU A 94 3.61 9.30 9.71
CA LEU A 94 4.64 8.31 9.44
C LEU A 94 6.00 9.00 9.39
N GLU A 95 6.91 8.55 10.24
CA GLU A 95 8.31 8.95 10.13
C GLU A 95 8.91 8.41 8.84
N THR A 96 9.88 9.13 8.27
CA THR A 96 10.53 8.74 7.00
C THR A 96 11.14 7.33 7.07
N SER A 97 11.71 6.94 8.21
CA SER A 97 12.24 5.60 8.48
C SER A 97 11.15 4.53 8.35
N THR A 98 10.03 4.73 9.06
CA THR A 98 8.89 3.82 9.07
C THR A 98 8.22 3.74 7.70
N ALA A 99 8.05 4.87 7.00
CA ALA A 99 7.49 4.90 5.65
C ALA A 99 8.35 4.11 4.65
N LYS A 100 9.69 4.24 4.72
CA LYS A 100 10.61 3.46 3.89
C LYS A 100 10.55 1.97 4.20
N ALA A 101 10.49 1.61 5.48
CA ALA A 101 10.39 0.22 5.90
C ALA A 101 9.06 -0.41 5.43
N LEU A 102 7.94 0.29 5.60
CA LEU A 102 6.62 -0.13 5.07
C LEU A 102 6.65 -0.32 3.55
N MET A 103 7.24 0.61 2.80
CA MET A 103 7.38 0.45 1.35
C MET A 103 8.20 -0.80 1.00
N SER A 104 9.30 -1.05 1.70
CA SER A 104 10.13 -2.24 1.46
C SER A 104 9.34 -3.53 1.71
N GLU A 105 8.64 -3.62 2.84
CA GLU A 105 7.82 -4.78 3.21
C GLU A 105 6.71 -5.06 2.19
N ILE A 106 5.99 -4.02 1.75
CA ILE A 106 4.91 -4.17 0.78
C ILE A 106 5.46 -4.62 -0.58
N MET A 107 6.60 -4.06 -1.00
CA MET A 107 7.24 -4.46 -2.26
C MET A 107 7.77 -5.89 -2.19
N GLU A 108 8.34 -6.32 -1.06
CA GLU A 108 8.77 -7.69 -0.84
C GLU A 108 7.59 -8.67 -0.87
N MET A 109 6.45 -8.29 -0.28
CA MET A 109 5.22 -9.10 -0.35
C MET A 109 4.68 -9.25 -1.77
N ILE A 110 4.88 -8.26 -2.63
CA ILE A 110 4.48 -8.31 -4.05
C ILE A 110 5.53 -9.07 -4.90
N GLU A 111 6.79 -9.07 -4.47
CA GLU A 111 7.90 -9.76 -5.16
C GLU A 111 7.94 -11.26 -4.93
N ASN A 112 7.57 -11.70 -3.72
CA ASN A 112 7.63 -13.09 -3.29
C ASN A 112 6.35 -13.88 -3.59
N GLU A 113 5.57 -13.42 -4.58
CA GLU A 113 4.54 -14.21 -5.27
C GLU A 113 5.12 -15.11 -6.35
#